data_AF-A0A2V6TD68-F1
#
_entry.id   AF-A0A2V6TD68-F1
#
_cell.length_a   1.000
_cell.length_b   1.000
_cell.length_c   1.000
_cell.angle_alpha   90.00
_cell.angle_beta   90.00
_cell.angle_gamma   90.00
#
_symmetry.space_group_name_H-M   'P 1'
#
loop_
_entity.id
_entity.type
_entity.pdbx_description
1 polymer ?
#
loop_
_entity_poly.entity_id
_entity_poly.type
_entity_poly.pdbx_seq_one_letter_code
_entity_poly.pdbx_strand_id
1 'polypeptide(L)'
;MSARLAWTVRRNAYFDSIDLMQIAEQARQLGGVIDAAVVMGTVSGRSMLEEAGMWSSEAPEAGPSDLLVAVRAESDTVAHRALARVEELLSARRDGEPARDDMMPRTIGAAARRAAPASIAVVAVPGAHAALEAQQALSAGLHVFLFSDGVSLDDEAALKRRARGRGLLVMGPECGTSIINGVGFGFANRVRRGPIGVVGASGTGIQEVTTLVHRLGGGVSHAIGTGGRDLHAAIGGLTTLQALEALAADAATRVVLLVSKPASPEVAAAVLGAAVATRK
;
A
#
# COMPACT_ATOMS: atom_id res chain seq x y z
N MET A 1 0.31 13.36 -42.60
CA MET A 1 1.71 13.48 -42.15
C MET A 1 2.04 12.24 -41.34
N SER A 2 3.20 11.63 -41.54
CA SER A 2 3.60 10.46 -40.74
C SER A 2 4.04 10.93 -39.36
N ALA A 3 3.44 10.38 -38.30
CA ALA A 3 3.80 10.73 -36.93
C ALA A 3 5.26 10.35 -36.65
N ARG A 4 5.96 11.19 -35.89
CA ARG A 4 7.35 10.99 -35.46
C ARG A 4 7.35 10.51 -34.01
N LEU A 5 8.15 9.49 -33.73
CA LEU A 5 8.29 8.90 -32.41
C LEU A 5 9.70 9.20 -31.90
N ALA A 6 9.80 9.66 -30.65
CA ALA A 6 11.07 9.91 -29.98
C ALA A 6 11.02 9.38 -28.55
N TRP A 7 12.15 8.96 -28.03
CA TRP A 7 12.26 8.33 -26.72
C TRP A 7 13.52 8.78 -25.97
N THR A 8 13.46 8.70 -24.65
CA THR A 8 14.65 8.77 -23.79
C THR A 8 14.50 7.82 -22.62
N VAL A 9 15.63 7.35 -22.10
CA VAL A 9 15.71 6.50 -20.91
C VAL A 9 16.54 7.20 -19.87
N ARG A 10 15.94 7.46 -18.70
CA ARG A 10 16.64 8.01 -17.56
C ARG A 10 16.98 6.89 -16.58
N ARG A 11 18.29 6.68 -16.38
CA ARG A 11 18.78 5.56 -15.59
C ARG A 11 18.61 5.80 -14.09
N ASN A 12 18.24 4.75 -13.37
CA ASN A 12 18.18 4.72 -11.90
C ASN A 12 17.44 5.93 -11.30
N ALA A 13 16.24 6.22 -11.80
CA ALA A 13 15.42 7.33 -11.33
C ALA A 13 14.05 6.83 -10.91
N TYR A 14 13.65 7.16 -9.68
CA TYR A 14 12.34 6.82 -9.15
C TYR A 14 11.50 8.08 -9.01
N PHE A 15 10.24 7.98 -9.45
CA PHE A 15 9.22 9.00 -9.29
C PHE A 15 7.89 8.29 -8.98
N ASP A 16 7.02 8.96 -8.23
CA ASP A 16 5.66 8.47 -7.97
C ASP A 16 4.84 8.43 -9.29
N SER A 17 3.94 7.46 -9.43
CA SER A 17 3.16 7.28 -10.65
C SER A 17 2.23 8.47 -10.95
N ILE A 18 1.71 9.15 -9.93
CA ILE A 18 0.90 10.37 -10.09
C ILE A 18 1.75 11.49 -10.69
N ASP A 19 2.99 11.61 -10.26
CA ASP A 19 3.92 12.60 -10.78
C ASP A 19 4.23 12.36 -12.25
N LEU A 20 4.50 11.11 -12.60
CA LEU A 20 4.73 10.71 -13.99
C LEU A 20 3.50 10.98 -14.87
N MET A 21 2.29 10.66 -14.38
CA MET A 21 1.04 10.94 -15.09
C MET A 21 0.83 12.43 -15.33
N GLN A 22 1.11 13.28 -14.32
CA GLN A 22 1.01 14.73 -14.45
C GLN A 22 2.02 15.29 -15.45
N ILE A 23 3.25 14.77 -15.45
CA ILE A 23 4.30 15.19 -16.40
C ILE A 23 3.92 14.78 -17.83
N ALA A 24 3.45 13.55 -18.02
CA ALA A 24 2.98 13.07 -19.32
C ALA A 24 1.81 13.91 -19.86
N GLU A 25 0.85 14.28 -19.00
CA GLU A 25 -0.28 15.16 -19.36
C GLU A 25 0.21 16.55 -19.80
N GLN A 26 1.16 17.15 -19.09
CA GLN A 26 1.73 18.44 -19.49
C GLN A 26 2.46 18.38 -20.84
N ALA A 27 3.15 17.27 -21.13
CA ALA A 27 3.78 17.05 -22.42
C ALA A 27 2.76 16.91 -23.55
N ARG A 28 1.63 16.22 -23.31
CA ARG A 28 0.52 16.08 -24.27
C ARG A 28 -0.15 17.41 -24.61
N GLN A 29 -0.10 18.40 -23.73
CA GLN A 29 -0.68 19.73 -23.98
C GLN A 29 0.18 20.62 -24.90
N LEU A 30 1.39 20.19 -25.27
CA LEU A 30 2.22 20.92 -26.21
C LEU A 30 1.68 20.79 -27.64
N GLY A 31 1.50 21.92 -28.34
CA GLY A 31 0.98 21.94 -29.70
C GLY A 31 1.80 21.05 -30.66
N GLY A 32 1.10 20.15 -31.36
CA GLY A 32 1.68 19.17 -32.31
C GLY A 32 2.17 17.87 -31.66
N VAL A 33 2.00 17.69 -30.35
CA VAL A 33 2.15 16.38 -29.69
C VAL A 33 0.86 15.59 -29.85
N ILE A 34 0.99 14.37 -30.37
CA ILE A 34 -0.12 13.44 -30.56
C ILE A 34 -0.30 12.62 -29.29
N ASP A 35 0.80 12.18 -28.68
CA ASP A 35 0.79 11.39 -27.45
C ASP A 35 2.11 11.50 -26.69
N ALA A 36 2.06 11.34 -25.37
CA ALA A 36 3.25 11.29 -24.52
C ALA A 36 2.99 10.40 -23.31
N ALA A 37 3.97 9.55 -23.01
CA ALA A 37 3.94 8.61 -21.90
C ALA A 37 5.26 8.64 -21.13
N VAL A 38 5.16 8.57 -19.80
CA VAL A 38 6.29 8.48 -18.88
C VAL A 38 5.99 7.36 -17.89
N VAL A 39 6.79 6.30 -17.91
CA VAL A 39 6.54 5.08 -17.10
C VAL A 39 7.84 4.51 -16.56
N MET A 40 7.76 3.70 -15.51
CA MET A 40 8.89 2.89 -15.05
C MET A 40 9.15 1.74 -16.03
N GLY A 41 10.42 1.36 -16.22
CA GLY A 41 10.86 0.26 -17.10
C GLY A 41 10.53 -1.14 -16.58
N THR A 42 9.50 -1.28 -15.74
CA THR A 42 8.96 -2.57 -15.32
C THR A 42 8.39 -3.34 -16.52
N VAL A 43 8.08 -4.63 -16.36
CA VAL A 43 7.43 -5.42 -17.41
C VAL A 43 6.13 -4.78 -17.85
N SER A 44 5.26 -4.40 -16.89
CA SER A 44 3.98 -3.76 -17.17
C SER A 44 4.14 -2.38 -17.85
N GLY A 45 5.11 -1.57 -17.43
CA GLY A 45 5.35 -0.27 -18.05
C GLY A 45 5.84 -0.38 -19.49
N ARG A 46 6.73 -1.35 -19.78
CA ARG A 46 7.16 -1.63 -21.15
C ARG A 46 6.03 -2.13 -22.04
N SER A 47 5.28 -3.12 -21.59
CA SER A 47 4.14 -3.64 -22.35
C SER A 47 3.11 -2.55 -22.67
N MET A 48 2.85 -1.63 -21.73
CA MET A 48 1.97 -0.48 -21.96
C MET A 48 2.46 0.42 -23.12
N LEU A 49 3.76 0.71 -23.21
CA LEU A 49 4.30 1.53 -24.29
C LEU A 49 4.35 0.80 -25.63
N GLU A 50 4.63 -0.51 -25.62
CA GLU A 50 4.61 -1.35 -26.81
C GLU A 50 3.20 -1.45 -27.41
N GLU A 51 2.18 -1.71 -26.57
CA GLU A 51 0.77 -1.75 -26.97
C GLU A 51 0.28 -0.40 -27.52
N ALA A 52 0.79 0.72 -26.98
CA ALA A 52 0.50 2.06 -27.46
C ALA A 52 1.23 2.41 -28.78
N GLY A 53 2.11 1.54 -29.28
CA GLY A 53 2.95 1.79 -30.46
C GLY A 53 3.96 2.93 -30.22
N MET A 54 4.40 3.10 -28.97
CA MET A 54 5.30 4.17 -28.52
C MET A 54 6.67 3.64 -28.07
N TRP A 55 6.89 2.33 -28.13
CA TRP A 55 8.18 1.69 -27.88
C TRP A 55 8.44 0.64 -28.96
N SER A 56 9.45 0.87 -29.80
CA SER A 56 9.83 -0.04 -30.88
C SER A 56 11.10 -0.82 -30.52
N SER A 57 11.48 -1.78 -31.37
CA SER A 57 12.76 -2.49 -31.27
C SER A 57 14.00 -1.59 -31.41
N GLU A 58 13.83 -0.34 -31.86
CA GLU A 58 14.90 0.65 -31.96
C GLU A 58 15.06 1.47 -30.66
N ALA A 59 14.13 1.32 -29.71
CA ALA A 59 14.19 2.00 -28.42
C ALA A 59 15.29 1.39 -27.52
N PRO A 60 15.95 2.19 -26.66
CA PRO A 60 17.03 1.71 -25.80
C PRO A 60 16.56 0.65 -24.82
N GLU A 61 17.41 -0.33 -24.55
CA GLU A 61 17.17 -1.29 -23.47
C GLU A 61 17.14 -0.58 -22.10
N ALA A 62 16.18 -0.98 -21.27
CA ALA A 62 15.97 -0.42 -19.95
C ALA A 62 15.62 -1.49 -18.91
N GLY A 63 16.08 -1.26 -17.68
CA GLY A 63 15.77 -2.09 -16.52
C GLY A 63 14.53 -1.61 -15.76
N PRO A 64 14.05 -2.38 -14.78
CA PRO A 64 12.88 -2.03 -13.95
C PRO A 64 13.07 -0.76 -13.10
N SER A 65 14.32 -0.31 -12.92
CA SER A 65 14.67 0.89 -12.15
C SER A 65 14.90 2.14 -13.02
N ASP A 66 14.72 2.01 -14.33
CA ASP A 66 14.85 3.10 -15.29
C ASP A 66 13.49 3.74 -15.60
N LEU A 67 13.50 5.02 -15.95
CA LEU A 67 12.32 5.73 -16.40
C LEU A 67 12.32 5.80 -17.92
N LEU A 68 11.21 5.39 -18.54
CA LEU A 68 10.98 5.41 -19.98
C LEU A 68 10.10 6.59 -20.33
N VAL A 69 10.57 7.42 -21.25
CA VAL A 69 9.81 8.55 -21.80
C VAL A 69 9.64 8.30 -23.29
N ALA A 70 8.40 8.36 -23.78
CA ALA A 70 8.10 8.26 -25.20
C ALA A 70 7.15 9.39 -25.62
N VAL A 71 7.43 9.99 -26.77
CA VAL A 71 6.61 11.07 -27.35
C VAL A 71 6.35 10.78 -28.82
N ARG A 72 5.07 10.84 -29.20
CA ARG A 72 4.62 10.80 -30.59
C ARG A 72 4.13 12.20 -30.99
N ALA A 73 4.64 12.75 -32.08
CA ALA A 73 4.35 14.11 -32.51
C ALA A 73 4.25 14.25 -34.03
N GLU A 74 3.78 15.39 -34.51
CA GLU A 74 3.63 15.68 -35.94
C GLU A 74 4.97 15.93 -36.66
N SER A 75 6.03 16.26 -35.91
CA SER A 75 7.38 16.47 -36.44
C SER A 75 8.46 16.15 -35.40
N ASP A 76 9.69 15.89 -35.86
CA ASP A 76 10.83 15.61 -34.99
C ASP A 76 11.12 16.79 -34.06
N THR A 77 11.01 18.02 -34.56
CA THR A 77 11.21 19.24 -33.75
C THR A 77 10.24 19.30 -32.57
N VAL A 78 8.97 18.94 -32.78
CA VAL A 78 7.96 18.93 -31.70
C VAL A 78 8.23 17.79 -30.73
N ALA A 79 8.62 16.60 -31.22
CA ALA A 79 8.97 15.46 -30.37
C ALA A 79 10.15 15.80 -29.44
N HIS A 80 11.23 16.37 -29.97
CA HIS A 80 12.39 16.75 -29.17
C HIS A 80 12.09 17.86 -28.15
N ARG A 81 11.26 18.85 -28.53
CA ARG A 81 10.82 19.90 -27.60
C ARG A 81 10.00 19.32 -26.44
N ALA A 82 9.13 18.36 -26.72
CA ALA A 82 8.35 17.69 -25.68
C ALA A 82 9.21 16.82 -24.77
N LEU A 83 10.20 16.10 -25.31
CA LEU A 83 11.19 15.36 -24.50
C LEU A 83 11.99 16.30 -23.60
N ALA A 84 12.47 17.43 -24.13
CA ALA A 84 13.18 18.43 -23.33
C ALA A 84 12.30 18.98 -22.19
N ARG A 85 11.02 19.23 -22.48
CA ARG A 85 10.07 19.70 -21.46
C ARG A 85 9.82 18.67 -20.37
N VAL A 86 9.71 17.38 -20.73
CA VAL A 86 9.60 16.29 -19.75
C VAL A 86 10.85 16.25 -18.87
N GLU A 87 12.04 16.37 -19.45
CA GLU A 87 13.30 16.35 -18.70
C GLU A 87 13.44 17.55 -17.74
N GLU A 88 13.01 18.75 -18.16
CA GLU A 88 12.92 19.92 -17.29
C GLU A 88 11.99 19.67 -16.09
N LEU A 89 10.81 19.11 -16.33
CA LEU A 89 9.83 18.83 -15.28
C LEU A 89 10.32 17.78 -14.28
N LEU A 90 10.99 16.73 -14.78
CA LEU A 90 11.61 15.69 -13.96
C LEU A 90 12.77 16.27 -13.12
N SER A 91 13.53 17.21 -13.67
CA SER A 91 14.67 17.82 -12.98
C SER A 91 14.23 18.86 -11.94
N ALA A 92 13.27 19.72 -12.28
CA ALA A 92 12.73 20.71 -11.36
C ALA A 92 12.07 20.08 -10.12
N ARG A 93 11.43 18.92 -10.27
CA ARG A 93 10.87 18.16 -9.13
C ARG A 93 11.95 17.59 -8.21
N ARG A 94 13.09 17.20 -8.76
CA ARG A 94 14.24 16.74 -7.98
C ARG A 94 14.87 17.88 -7.18
N ASP A 95 14.95 19.07 -7.74
CA ASP A 95 15.54 20.25 -7.07
C ASP A 95 14.57 20.91 -6.07
N GLY A 96 13.26 20.69 -6.24
CA GLY A 96 12.21 21.12 -5.30
C GLY A 96 12.03 20.23 -4.07
N GLU A 97 12.62 19.02 -4.07
CA GLU A 97 12.74 18.21 -2.87
C GLU A 97 13.97 18.68 -2.09
N PRO A 98 13.83 19.21 -0.86
CA PRO A 98 15.00 19.46 -0.02
C PRO A 98 15.75 18.14 0.10
N ALA A 99 17.08 18.18 0.02
CA ALA A 99 18.00 17.07 0.27
C ALA A 99 17.68 16.39 1.61
N ARG A 100 16.69 15.50 1.61
CA ARG A 100 16.23 14.70 2.76
C ARG A 100 16.78 13.27 2.70
N ASP A 101 17.47 12.93 1.62
CA ASP A 101 17.90 11.58 1.32
C ASP A 101 19.06 11.12 2.23
N ASP A 102 19.89 12.04 2.75
CA ASP A 102 21.00 11.69 3.66
C ASP A 102 20.59 11.42 5.11
N MET A 103 19.32 11.61 5.48
CA MET A 103 18.84 11.42 6.86
C MET A 103 17.65 10.47 7.00
N MET A 104 17.18 9.85 5.91
CA MET A 104 16.13 8.84 5.99
C MET A 104 16.72 7.45 6.31
N PRO A 105 16.19 6.75 7.33
CA PRO A 105 16.66 5.43 7.69
C PRO A 105 16.38 4.44 6.56
N ARG A 106 17.41 3.70 6.14
CA ARG A 106 17.29 2.69 5.07
C ARG A 106 16.76 1.33 5.53
N THR A 107 16.55 1.16 6.85
CA THR A 107 16.04 -0.08 7.42
C THR A 107 15.00 0.21 8.50
N ILE A 108 14.05 -0.71 8.68
CA ILE A 108 13.03 -0.63 9.73
C ILE A 108 13.69 -0.54 11.11
N GLY A 109 14.77 -1.30 11.34
CA GLY A 109 15.51 -1.25 12.59
C GLY A 109 16.15 0.13 12.86
N ALA A 110 16.72 0.78 11.84
CA ALA A 110 17.24 2.13 11.99
C ALA A 110 16.11 3.15 12.22
N ALA A 111 14.97 2.99 11.53
CA ALA A 111 13.81 3.85 11.71
C ALA A 111 13.22 3.75 13.13
N ALA A 112 13.10 2.54 13.66
CA ALA A 112 12.55 2.26 14.98
C ALA A 112 13.40 2.84 16.13
N ARG A 113 14.71 3.05 15.90
CA ARG A 113 15.63 3.65 16.89
C ARG A 113 15.66 5.18 16.87
N ARG A 114 14.89 5.83 15.99
CA ARG A 114 14.83 7.30 15.95
C ARG A 114 14.11 7.84 17.21
N ALA A 115 14.32 9.13 17.50
CA ALA A 115 13.80 9.77 18.71
C ALA A 115 12.26 9.78 18.82
N ALA A 116 11.54 9.66 17.71
CA ALA A 116 10.08 9.58 17.72
C ALA A 116 9.63 8.12 17.95
N PRO A 117 8.82 7.83 18.99
CA PRO A 117 8.34 6.48 19.25
C PRO A 117 7.40 6.03 18.13
N ALA A 118 7.80 4.99 17.39
CA ALA A 118 6.96 4.30 16.44
C ALA A 118 6.32 3.06 17.08
N SER A 119 5.07 2.78 16.76
CA SER A 119 4.34 1.61 17.27
C SER A 119 3.94 0.62 16.16
N ILE A 120 3.78 1.10 14.93
CA ILE A 120 3.32 0.31 13.79
C ILE A 120 4.29 0.52 12.61
N ALA A 121 4.72 -0.58 11.98
CA ALA A 121 5.38 -0.58 10.68
C ALA A 121 4.37 -0.86 9.58
N VAL A 122 4.39 -0.06 8.51
CA VAL A 122 3.61 -0.28 7.29
C VAL A 122 4.50 -0.96 6.27
N VAL A 123 4.16 -2.18 5.88
CA VAL A 123 4.90 -2.97 4.90
C VAL A 123 4.07 -3.07 3.62
N ALA A 124 4.54 -2.39 2.58
CA ALA A 124 3.92 -2.30 1.25
C ALA A 124 4.94 -2.53 0.12
N VAL A 125 5.92 -3.40 0.37
CA VAL A 125 6.95 -3.82 -0.59
C VAL A 125 6.45 -4.99 -1.45
N PRO A 126 7.13 -5.38 -2.55
CA PRO A 126 6.78 -6.59 -3.29
C PRO A 126 6.73 -7.84 -2.38
N GLY A 127 5.77 -8.73 -2.63
CA GLY A 127 5.45 -9.88 -1.76
C GLY A 127 6.64 -10.75 -1.37
N ALA A 128 7.55 -11.00 -2.32
CA ALA A 128 8.78 -11.77 -2.10
C ALA A 128 9.68 -11.22 -0.98
N HIS A 129 9.54 -9.94 -0.63
CA HIS A 129 10.32 -9.27 0.43
C HIS A 129 9.49 -8.97 1.68
N ALA A 130 8.17 -9.00 1.57
CA ALA A 130 7.27 -8.49 2.61
C ALA A 130 7.34 -9.31 3.91
N ALA A 131 7.53 -10.63 3.82
CA ALA A 131 7.70 -11.47 5.00
C ALA A 131 8.96 -11.10 5.78
N LEU A 132 10.09 -10.86 5.10
CA LEU A 132 11.34 -10.47 5.73
C LEU A 132 11.22 -9.11 6.43
N GLU A 133 10.63 -8.12 5.77
CA GLU A 133 10.40 -6.79 6.35
C GLU A 133 9.47 -6.87 7.58
N ALA A 134 8.42 -7.68 7.53
CA ALA A 134 7.55 -7.92 8.68
C ALA A 134 8.30 -8.58 9.86
N GLN A 135 9.18 -9.56 9.59
CA GLN A 135 10.03 -10.16 10.63
C GLN A 135 10.97 -9.14 11.28
N GLN A 136 11.54 -8.21 10.49
CA GLN A 136 12.38 -7.12 11.00
C GLN A 136 11.58 -6.16 11.88
N ALA A 137 10.39 -5.75 11.42
CA ALA A 137 9.48 -4.89 12.19
C ALA A 137 9.09 -5.53 13.53
N LEU A 138 8.71 -6.80 13.52
CA LEU A 138 8.45 -7.56 14.74
C LEU A 138 9.70 -7.55 15.62
N SER A 139 10.88 -7.87 15.09
CA SER A 139 12.14 -7.86 15.87
C SER A 139 12.40 -6.49 16.53
N ALA A 140 12.04 -5.39 15.88
CA ALA A 140 12.13 -4.04 16.41
C ALA A 140 11.03 -3.65 17.41
N GLY A 141 10.10 -4.56 17.73
CA GLY A 141 9.03 -4.32 18.71
C GLY A 141 7.81 -3.60 18.13
N LEU A 142 7.65 -3.58 16.81
CA LEU A 142 6.56 -2.89 16.13
C LEU A 142 5.43 -3.85 15.78
N HIS A 143 4.18 -3.39 15.95
CA HIS A 143 3.05 -3.99 15.27
C HIS A 143 3.25 -3.84 13.74
N VAL A 144 2.65 -4.72 12.95
CA VAL A 144 2.81 -4.70 11.49
C VAL A 144 1.46 -4.53 10.83
N PHE A 145 1.36 -3.52 9.97
CA PHE A 145 0.33 -3.43 8.94
C PHE A 145 0.93 -3.92 7.63
N LEU A 146 0.58 -5.14 7.25
CA LEU A 146 1.11 -5.85 6.09
C LEU A 146 0.13 -5.72 4.92
N PHE A 147 0.32 -4.66 4.14
CA PHE A 147 -0.49 -4.35 2.96
C PHE A 147 -0.16 -5.27 1.79
N SER A 148 1.12 -5.62 1.65
CA SER A 148 1.64 -6.45 0.56
C SER A 148 0.85 -7.75 0.36
N ASP A 149 0.61 -8.06 -0.92
CA ASP A 149 0.20 -9.39 -1.40
C ASP A 149 1.44 -10.23 -1.78
N GLY A 150 1.26 -11.51 -2.11
CA GLY A 150 2.31 -12.41 -2.57
C GLY A 150 3.10 -13.08 -1.43
N VAL A 151 2.60 -13.00 -0.20
CA VAL A 151 3.17 -13.71 0.96
C VAL A 151 2.52 -15.08 1.08
N SER A 152 3.32 -16.12 1.28
CA SER A 152 2.84 -17.50 1.42
C SER A 152 1.96 -17.69 2.66
N LEU A 153 1.10 -18.71 2.67
CA LEU A 153 0.29 -19.05 3.84
C LEU A 153 1.16 -19.46 5.05
N ASP A 154 2.25 -20.17 4.81
CA ASP A 154 3.18 -20.60 5.87
C ASP A 154 3.88 -19.41 6.52
N ASP A 155 4.33 -18.44 5.71
CA ASP A 155 4.92 -17.20 6.21
C ASP A 155 3.90 -16.36 6.98
N GLU A 156 2.67 -16.23 6.48
CA GLU A 156 1.59 -15.54 7.21
C GLU A 156 1.36 -16.18 8.58
N ALA A 157 1.20 -17.50 8.63
CA ALA A 157 0.96 -18.21 9.87
C ALA A 157 2.15 -18.08 10.83
N ALA A 158 3.39 -18.17 10.33
CA ALA A 158 4.60 -17.98 11.11
C ALA A 158 4.71 -16.56 11.68
N LEU A 159 4.43 -15.53 10.87
CA LEU A 159 4.41 -14.13 11.28
C LEU A 159 3.39 -13.87 12.39
N LYS A 160 2.15 -14.34 12.20
CA LYS A 160 1.06 -14.14 13.19
C LYS A 160 1.34 -14.88 14.49
N ARG A 161 1.85 -16.12 14.44
CA ARG A 161 2.28 -16.86 15.63
C ARG A 161 3.40 -16.14 16.38
N ARG A 162 4.42 -15.64 15.65
CA ARG A 162 5.52 -14.87 16.25
C ARG A 162 5.01 -13.58 16.89
N ALA A 163 4.11 -12.87 16.22
CA ALA A 163 3.51 -11.63 16.73
C ALA A 163 2.75 -11.89 18.04
N ARG A 164 1.90 -12.92 18.08
CA ARG A 164 1.20 -13.36 19.29
C ARG A 164 2.16 -13.65 20.44
N GLY A 165 3.22 -14.41 20.18
CA GLY A 165 4.25 -14.72 21.19
C GLY A 165 4.99 -13.49 21.75
N ARG A 166 4.90 -12.34 21.07
CA ARG A 166 5.53 -11.08 21.49
C ARG A 166 4.54 -10.00 21.90
N GLY A 167 3.24 -10.32 22.01
CA GLY A 167 2.21 -9.34 22.32
C GLY A 167 2.02 -8.28 21.23
N LEU A 168 2.41 -8.58 19.99
CA LEU A 168 2.27 -7.71 18.83
C LEU A 168 1.17 -8.22 17.89
N LEU A 169 0.74 -7.35 16.99
CA LEU A 169 -0.26 -7.65 15.96
C LEU A 169 0.42 -7.66 14.59
N VAL A 170 0.05 -8.63 13.75
CA VAL A 170 0.30 -8.60 12.31
C VAL A 170 -1.05 -8.53 11.62
N MET A 171 -1.38 -7.34 11.10
CA MET A 171 -2.57 -7.04 10.33
C MET A 171 -2.26 -7.32 8.86
N GLY A 172 -2.69 -8.47 8.34
CA GLY A 172 -2.36 -8.93 6.99
C GLY A 172 -1.60 -10.25 6.97
N PRO A 173 -1.07 -10.71 5.83
CA PRO A 173 -0.95 -10.03 4.52
C PRO A 173 -2.26 -9.61 3.86
N GLU A 174 -2.16 -8.83 2.79
CA GLU A 174 -3.31 -8.32 2.03
C GLU A 174 -4.30 -7.52 2.91
N CYS A 175 -3.80 -6.87 3.97
CA CYS A 175 -4.63 -6.02 4.80
C CYS A 175 -4.78 -4.64 4.16
N GLY A 176 -5.91 -4.43 3.48
CA GLY A 176 -6.18 -3.17 2.78
C GLY A 176 -6.55 -1.99 3.67
N THR A 177 -7.13 -2.23 4.85
CA THR A 177 -7.72 -1.15 5.67
C THR A 177 -7.56 -1.41 7.16
N SER A 178 -7.11 -0.41 7.91
CA SER A 178 -7.25 -0.33 9.36
C SER A 178 -7.39 1.11 9.82
N ILE A 179 -8.04 1.33 10.97
CA ILE A 179 -8.18 2.63 11.64
C ILE A 179 -7.84 2.41 13.12
N ILE A 180 -6.61 2.72 13.53
CA ILE A 180 -6.17 2.51 14.92
C ILE A 180 -6.09 3.86 15.62
N ASN A 181 -6.90 4.05 16.67
CA ASN A 181 -6.98 5.30 17.41
C ASN A 181 -7.24 6.53 16.50
N GLY A 182 -8.05 6.35 15.44
CA GLY A 182 -8.37 7.40 14.48
C GLY A 182 -7.33 7.60 13.36
N VAL A 183 -6.19 6.92 13.42
CA VAL A 183 -5.18 6.91 12.36
C VAL A 183 -5.50 5.83 11.35
N GLY A 184 -5.67 6.21 10.08
CA GLY A 184 -5.92 5.29 8.97
C GLY A 184 -4.63 4.66 8.44
N PHE A 185 -4.68 3.37 8.13
CA PHE A 185 -3.62 2.61 7.46
C PHE A 185 -4.19 1.95 6.21
N GLY A 186 -3.44 2.02 5.11
CA GLY A 186 -3.90 1.61 3.78
C GLY A 186 -5.05 2.50 3.29
N PHE A 187 -6.08 1.87 2.72
CA PHE A 187 -7.29 2.55 2.22
C PHE A 187 -8.28 2.76 3.37
N ALA A 188 -8.20 3.90 4.03
CA ALA A 188 -9.04 4.23 5.18
C ALA A 188 -9.87 5.51 4.96
N ASN A 189 -11.03 5.58 5.62
CA ASN A 189 -11.92 6.73 5.58
C ASN A 189 -11.81 7.52 6.89
N ARG A 190 -11.86 8.86 6.80
CA ARG A 190 -11.97 9.69 8.01
C ARG A 190 -13.38 9.55 8.58
N VAL A 191 -13.49 8.83 9.69
CA VAL A 191 -14.75 8.58 10.42
C VAL A 191 -14.71 9.21 11.81
N ARG A 192 -15.88 9.28 12.47
CA ARG A 192 -15.99 9.84 13.83
C ARG A 192 -15.36 8.88 14.83
N ARG A 193 -14.69 9.41 15.86
CA ARG A 193 -14.34 8.63 17.05
C ARG A 193 -15.61 8.23 17.80
N GLY A 194 -15.66 7.03 18.35
CA GLY A 194 -16.80 6.56 19.12
C GLY A 194 -16.57 5.15 19.68
N PRO A 195 -17.62 4.49 20.20
CA PRO A 195 -17.44 3.31 21.03
C PRO A 195 -17.47 1.97 20.28
N ILE A 196 -17.58 1.98 18.94
CA ILE A 196 -17.71 0.75 18.16
C ILE A 196 -16.32 0.29 17.70
N GLY A 197 -15.89 -0.87 18.19
CA GLY A 197 -14.69 -1.56 17.75
C GLY A 197 -15.03 -2.50 16.58
N VAL A 198 -14.29 -2.41 15.49
CA VAL A 198 -14.48 -3.24 14.30
C VAL A 198 -13.27 -4.16 14.15
N VAL A 199 -13.50 -5.45 13.90
CA VAL A 199 -12.47 -6.39 13.44
C VAL A 199 -12.91 -6.95 12.10
N GLY A 200 -12.02 -6.96 11.11
CA GLY A 200 -12.42 -7.45 9.80
C GLY A 200 -11.32 -8.10 8.96
N ALA A 201 -11.69 -9.22 8.34
CA ALA A 201 -10.92 -9.88 7.30
C ALA A 201 -11.39 -9.44 5.89
N SER A 202 -11.73 -8.15 5.75
CA SER A 202 -12.22 -7.54 4.50
C SER A 202 -11.96 -6.03 4.52
N GLY A 203 -11.09 -5.54 3.62
CA GLY A 203 -10.74 -4.11 3.55
C GLY A 203 -11.95 -3.23 3.22
N THR A 204 -12.57 -3.44 2.06
CA THR A 204 -13.78 -2.71 1.66
C THR A 204 -14.96 -2.96 2.60
N GLY A 205 -15.03 -4.16 3.21
CA GLY A 205 -16.01 -4.45 4.26
C GLY A 205 -15.85 -3.52 5.47
N ILE A 206 -14.61 -3.30 5.93
CA ILE A 206 -14.30 -2.34 6.99
C ILE A 206 -14.67 -0.92 6.56
N GLN A 207 -14.32 -0.50 5.33
CA GLN A 207 -14.66 0.83 4.83
C GLN A 207 -16.17 1.06 4.82
N GLU A 208 -16.94 0.10 4.32
CA GLU A 208 -18.40 0.21 4.25
C GLU A 208 -19.02 0.31 5.65
N VAL A 209 -18.72 -0.62 6.56
CA VAL A 209 -19.34 -0.60 7.90
C VAL A 209 -18.95 0.64 8.68
N THR A 210 -17.70 1.10 8.59
CA THR A 210 -17.25 2.29 9.33
C THR A 210 -17.87 3.57 8.77
N THR A 211 -18.05 3.66 7.45
CA THR A 211 -18.73 4.82 6.83
C THR A 211 -20.23 4.80 7.09
N LEU A 212 -20.90 3.65 7.14
CA LEU A 212 -22.29 3.52 7.56
C LEU A 212 -22.48 3.93 9.03
N VAL A 213 -21.64 3.41 9.94
CA VAL A 213 -21.63 3.83 11.35
C VAL A 213 -21.50 5.34 11.46
N HIS A 214 -20.55 5.93 10.73
CA HIS A 214 -20.40 7.37 10.68
C HIS A 214 -21.65 8.05 10.11
N ARG A 215 -22.22 7.61 9.00
CA ARG A 215 -23.42 8.26 8.42
C ARG A 215 -24.61 8.22 9.38
N LEU A 216 -24.76 7.15 10.14
CA LEU A 216 -25.85 6.93 11.10
C LEU A 216 -25.67 7.64 12.45
N GLY A 217 -24.65 8.47 12.62
CA GLY A 217 -24.45 9.22 13.87
C GLY A 217 -23.44 8.60 14.84
N GLY A 218 -23.01 7.37 14.60
CA GLY A 218 -22.06 6.65 15.45
C GLY A 218 -20.60 7.02 15.19
N GLY A 219 -19.70 6.31 15.89
CA GLY A 219 -18.26 6.47 15.75
C GLY A 219 -17.49 5.21 16.13
N VAL A 220 -16.25 5.16 15.66
CA VAL A 220 -15.38 3.98 15.70
C VAL A 220 -14.23 4.20 16.70
N SER A 221 -14.00 3.23 17.58
CA SER A 221 -12.88 3.22 18.53
C SER A 221 -11.62 2.71 17.84
N HIS A 222 -11.73 1.59 17.14
CA HIS A 222 -10.70 1.03 16.28
C HIS A 222 -11.37 0.22 15.17
N ALA A 223 -10.74 0.14 14.01
CA ALA A 223 -11.08 -0.83 12.98
C ALA A 223 -9.80 -1.61 12.63
N ILE A 224 -9.73 -2.86 13.06
CA ILE A 224 -8.53 -3.70 12.93
C ILE A 224 -8.73 -4.65 11.75
N GLY A 225 -8.00 -4.40 10.67
CA GLY A 225 -7.92 -5.30 9.53
C GLY A 225 -7.00 -6.48 9.84
N THR A 226 -7.39 -7.70 9.49
CA THR A 226 -6.65 -8.91 9.88
C THR A 226 -5.96 -9.62 8.73
N GLY A 227 -6.26 -9.22 7.49
CA GLY A 227 -5.87 -9.89 6.25
C GLY A 227 -6.95 -10.84 5.76
N GLY A 228 -7.15 -10.91 4.44
CA GLY A 228 -8.28 -11.64 3.83
C GLY A 228 -8.31 -13.14 4.12
N ARG A 229 -7.17 -13.72 4.48
CA ARG A 229 -6.98 -15.15 4.74
C ARG A 229 -6.94 -15.50 6.23
N ASP A 230 -7.06 -14.52 7.12
CA ASP A 230 -6.90 -14.75 8.58
C ASP A 230 -7.87 -15.81 9.11
N LEU A 231 -9.09 -15.86 8.59
CA LEU A 231 -10.12 -16.81 9.01
C LEU A 231 -10.08 -18.16 8.29
N HIS A 232 -9.03 -18.40 7.48
CA HIS A 232 -8.77 -19.71 6.89
C HIS A 232 -8.22 -20.67 7.95
N ALA A 233 -8.58 -21.95 7.88
CA ALA A 233 -8.16 -22.99 8.84
C ALA A 233 -6.64 -23.06 9.05
N ALA A 234 -5.85 -22.88 7.99
CA ALA A 234 -4.39 -22.88 8.06
C ALA A 234 -3.79 -21.73 8.90
N ILE A 235 -4.51 -20.60 9.03
CA ILE A 235 -4.08 -19.44 9.81
C ILE A 235 -4.71 -19.44 11.21
N GLY A 236 -5.98 -19.82 11.31
CA GLY A 236 -6.68 -20.03 12.58
C GLY A 236 -7.22 -18.76 13.24
N GLY A 237 -7.41 -17.68 12.49
CA GLY A 237 -7.99 -16.42 13.00
C GLY A 237 -7.11 -15.71 14.02
N LEU A 238 -5.80 -15.94 14.00
CA LEU A 238 -4.87 -15.48 15.05
C LEU A 238 -4.97 -13.98 15.29
N THR A 239 -4.96 -13.17 14.23
CA THR A 239 -5.05 -11.71 14.38
C THR A 239 -6.45 -11.29 14.79
N THR A 240 -7.51 -11.93 14.29
CA THR A 240 -8.89 -11.69 14.73
C THR A 240 -9.06 -11.93 16.22
N LEU A 241 -8.55 -13.04 16.74
CA LEU A 241 -8.61 -13.38 18.16
C LEU A 241 -7.82 -12.38 19.02
N GLN A 242 -6.61 -12.00 18.61
CA GLN A 242 -5.84 -10.97 19.31
C GLN A 242 -6.51 -9.59 19.25
N ALA A 243 -7.15 -9.24 18.14
CA ALA A 243 -7.89 -8.00 17.98
C ALA A 243 -9.11 -7.96 18.93
N LEU A 244 -9.83 -9.07 19.08
CA LEU A 244 -10.91 -9.20 20.05
C LEU A 244 -10.41 -9.05 21.49
N GLU A 245 -9.28 -9.67 21.84
CA GLU A 245 -8.63 -9.50 23.15
C GLU A 245 -8.29 -8.02 23.42
N ALA A 246 -7.70 -7.33 22.43
CA ALA A 246 -7.35 -5.91 22.54
C ALA A 246 -8.59 -5.01 22.67
N LEU A 247 -9.63 -5.26 21.86
CA LEU A 247 -10.89 -4.51 21.94
C LEU A 247 -11.64 -4.78 23.24
N ALA A 248 -11.56 -5.97 23.81
CA ALA A 248 -12.14 -6.28 25.12
C ALA A 248 -11.48 -5.45 26.23
N ALA A 249 -10.15 -5.30 26.17
CA ALA A 249 -9.38 -4.51 27.13
C ALA A 249 -9.54 -2.98 26.95
N ASP A 250 -9.93 -2.51 25.76
CA ASP A 250 -10.11 -1.08 25.51
C ASP A 250 -11.41 -0.54 26.12
N ALA A 251 -11.31 0.28 27.18
CA ALA A 251 -12.45 0.89 27.86
C ALA A 251 -13.30 1.82 26.96
N ALA A 252 -12.73 2.36 25.88
CA ALA A 252 -13.48 3.18 24.94
C ALA A 252 -14.39 2.34 24.03
N THR A 253 -14.04 1.08 23.77
CA THR A 253 -14.86 0.15 23.01
C THR A 253 -15.98 -0.42 23.88
N ARG A 254 -17.22 -0.26 23.45
CA ARG A 254 -18.43 -0.78 24.11
C ARG A 254 -19.24 -1.75 23.28
N VAL A 255 -19.04 -1.74 21.96
CA VAL A 255 -19.69 -2.64 21.00
C VAL A 255 -18.64 -3.18 20.06
N VAL A 256 -18.65 -4.49 19.81
CA VAL A 256 -17.76 -5.11 18.82
C VAL A 256 -18.56 -5.53 17.57
N LEU A 257 -18.02 -5.17 16.39
CA LEU A 257 -18.54 -5.56 15.09
C LEU A 257 -17.50 -6.41 14.36
N LEU A 258 -17.93 -7.56 13.85
CA LEU A 258 -17.12 -8.45 13.02
C LEU A 258 -17.58 -8.38 11.55
N VAL A 259 -16.63 -8.28 10.62
CA VAL A 259 -16.92 -8.30 9.17
C VAL A 259 -15.92 -9.16 8.40
N SER A 260 -16.40 -10.18 7.70
CA SER A 260 -15.55 -11.06 6.89
C SER A 260 -16.31 -11.73 5.76
N LYS A 261 -15.56 -12.33 4.83
CA LYS A 261 -16.09 -13.39 3.97
C LYS A 261 -16.40 -14.65 4.81
N PRO A 262 -17.11 -15.65 4.25
CA PRO A 262 -17.30 -16.92 4.92
C PRO A 262 -15.97 -17.52 5.42
N ALA A 263 -15.95 -17.93 6.68
CA ALA A 263 -14.78 -18.46 7.37
C ALA A 263 -14.82 -20.00 7.42
N SER A 264 -13.68 -20.63 7.73
CA SER A 264 -13.67 -22.06 8.07
C SER A 264 -14.55 -22.29 9.32
N PRO A 265 -15.45 -23.30 9.34
CA PRO A 265 -16.44 -23.47 10.42
C PRO A 265 -15.85 -23.50 11.83
N GLU A 266 -14.73 -24.20 12.02
CA GLU A 266 -14.04 -24.29 13.30
C GLU A 266 -13.48 -22.94 13.76
N VAL A 267 -12.89 -22.18 12.84
CA VAL A 267 -12.36 -20.83 13.11
C VAL A 267 -13.49 -19.87 13.42
N ALA A 268 -14.60 -19.95 12.69
CA ALA A 268 -15.79 -19.16 12.94
C ALA A 268 -16.34 -19.41 14.36
N ALA A 269 -16.44 -20.68 14.77
CA ALA A 269 -16.89 -21.03 16.11
C ALA A 269 -15.98 -20.47 17.20
N ALA A 270 -14.66 -20.57 17.01
CA ALA A 270 -13.68 -20.00 17.95
C ALA A 270 -13.79 -18.46 18.05
N VAL A 271 -13.88 -17.77 16.90
CA VAL A 271 -14.01 -16.30 16.84
C VAL A 271 -15.32 -15.83 17.47
N LEU A 272 -16.44 -16.49 17.18
CA LEU A 272 -17.73 -16.14 17.79
C LEU A 272 -17.73 -16.38 19.30
N GLY A 273 -17.12 -17.48 19.76
CA GLY A 273 -16.93 -17.74 21.19
C GLY A 273 -16.09 -16.64 21.86
N ALA A 274 -14.98 -16.24 21.24
CA ALA A 274 -14.14 -15.15 21.73
C ALA A 274 -14.88 -13.81 21.74
N ALA A 275 -15.69 -13.52 20.72
CA ALA A 275 -16.49 -12.30 20.64
C ALA A 275 -17.50 -12.23 21.79
N VAL A 276 -18.23 -13.31 22.07
CA VAL A 276 -19.15 -13.40 23.23
C VAL A 276 -18.39 -13.21 24.55
N ALA A 277 -17.19 -13.78 24.67
CA ALA A 277 -16.37 -13.64 25.88
C ALA A 277 -15.93 -12.19 26.16
N THR A 278 -15.91 -11.30 25.15
CA THR A 278 -15.59 -9.88 25.34
C THR A 278 -16.63 -9.14 26.20
N ARG A 279 -17.88 -9.64 26.25
CA ARG A 279 -19.03 -8.99 26.89
C ARG A 279 -19.31 -7.58 26.36
N LYS A 280 -18.99 -7.34 25.08
CA LYS A 280 -19.25 -6.12 24.31
C LYS A 280 -20.08 -6.44 23.07
#